data_AF-A0A2D4EQX7-F1
#
_entry.id   AF-A0A2D4EQX7-F1
#
_cell.length_a   1.000
_cell.length_b   1.000
_cell.length_c   1.000
_cell.angle_alpha   90.00
_cell.angle_beta   90.00
_cell.angle_gamma   90.00
#
_symmetry.space_group_name_H-M   'P 1'
#
loop_
_entity.id
_entity.type
_entity.pdbx_description
1 polymer ?
#
loop_
_entity_poly.entity_id
_entity_poly.type
_entity_poly.pdbx_seq_one_letter_code
_entity_poly.pdbx_strand_id
1 'polypeptide(L)'
;MDVENQLLDPLPNGSASEQEKEPARVKPTRKRFLPAHCKPKTAIIGIVISLLIFGLVLFFLGTLVPLNHQQDAIDCPPDWIAHQGHCYNLSKEEKNWKESQNVCISHTASLAKIT
;
A
#
# COMPACT_ATOMS: atom_id res chain seq x y z
N MET A 1 -16.76 -61.71 -63.57
CA MET A 1 -17.11 -62.82 -62.69
C MET A 1 -17.16 -62.25 -61.28
N ASP A 2 -18.25 -62.06 -60.59
CA ASP A 2 -19.69 -62.12 -60.83
C ASP A 2 -20.25 -61.25 -59.68
N VAL A 3 -21.15 -60.30 -59.98
CA VAL A 3 -22.58 -60.35 -59.60
C VAL A 3 -22.75 -60.21 -58.08
N GLU A 4 -23.02 -59.01 -57.56
CA GLU A 4 -24.31 -58.31 -57.54
C GLU A 4 -25.34 -58.92 -56.57
N ASN A 5 -25.93 -58.01 -55.77
CA ASN A 5 -27.29 -58.05 -55.23
C ASN A 5 -27.55 -59.00 -54.04
N GLN A 6 -28.28 -58.59 -53.00
CA GLN A 6 -29.50 -57.79 -53.04
C GLN A 6 -29.67 -56.82 -51.85
N LEU A 7 -30.13 -55.63 -52.24
CA LEU A 7 -30.98 -54.72 -51.49
C LEU A 7 -32.38 -55.35 -51.28
N LEU A 8 -32.99 -55.19 -50.10
CA LEU A 8 -34.34 -54.62 -49.89
C LEU A 8 -34.74 -54.71 -48.39
N ASP A 9 -34.76 -53.53 -47.73
CA ASP A 9 -35.88 -52.88 -46.99
C ASP A 9 -36.82 -53.70 -46.08
N PRO A 10 -37.40 -53.15 -44.98
CA PRO A 10 -37.81 -51.74 -44.86
C PRO A 10 -37.64 -51.06 -43.47
N LEU A 11 -37.66 -49.72 -43.47
CA LEU A 11 -38.08 -48.92 -42.31
C LEU A 11 -39.56 -49.22 -42.00
N PRO A 12 -39.98 -49.28 -40.71
CA PRO A 12 -40.43 -48.01 -40.13
C PRO A 12 -40.14 -47.85 -38.62
N ASN A 13 -39.81 -46.60 -38.30
CA ASN A 13 -40.40 -45.77 -37.25
C ASN A 13 -40.62 -46.38 -35.85
N GLY A 14 -39.85 -45.89 -34.88
CA GLY A 14 -40.11 -46.14 -33.47
C GLY A 14 -39.13 -45.40 -32.57
N SER A 15 -39.53 -44.21 -32.15
CA SER A 15 -38.86 -43.38 -31.14
C SER A 15 -38.57 -44.14 -29.84
N ALA A 16 -37.30 -44.21 -29.46
CA ALA A 16 -36.88 -44.42 -28.07
C ALA A 16 -35.53 -43.73 -27.87
N SER A 17 -35.59 -42.51 -27.34
CA SER A 17 -34.45 -41.75 -26.86
C SER A 17 -33.87 -42.40 -25.60
N GLU A 18 -32.57 -42.72 -25.58
CA GLU A 18 -31.77 -42.59 -24.36
C GLU A 18 -30.29 -42.49 -24.72
N GLN A 19 -29.75 -41.28 -24.55
CA GLN A 19 -28.37 -40.91 -24.84
C GLN A 19 -27.40 -41.50 -23.81
N GLU A 20 -26.40 -42.20 -24.34
CA GLU A 20 -24.98 -42.20 -24.03
C GLU A 20 -24.51 -41.54 -22.71
N LYS A 21 -23.89 -42.36 -21.86
CA LYS A 21 -23.26 -41.99 -20.58
C LYS A 21 -21.98 -41.20 -20.82
N GLU A 22 -22.07 -39.88 -20.74
CA GLU A 22 -20.94 -38.92 -20.82
C GLU A 22 -19.94 -39.11 -19.65
N PRO A 23 -18.60 -39.03 -19.89
CA PRO A 23 -17.61 -39.15 -18.83
C PRO A 23 -17.73 -38.00 -17.82
N ALA A 24 -17.50 -38.34 -16.55
CA ALA A 24 -17.65 -37.44 -15.43
C ALA A 24 -16.82 -36.16 -15.60
N ARG A 25 -17.50 -35.04 -15.86
CA ARG A 25 -16.96 -33.68 -15.78
C ARG A 25 -16.35 -33.45 -14.40
N VAL A 26 -15.02 -33.40 -14.30
CA VAL A 26 -14.33 -32.88 -13.12
C VAL A 26 -14.70 -31.41 -12.97
N LYS A 27 -15.53 -31.08 -11.97
CA LYS A 27 -15.87 -29.69 -11.65
C LYS A 27 -14.61 -29.00 -11.12
N PRO A 28 -14.24 -27.81 -11.61
CA PRO A 28 -13.19 -27.05 -10.96
C PRO A 28 -13.68 -26.73 -9.56
N THR A 29 -13.01 -27.27 -8.55
CA THR A 29 -13.24 -26.89 -7.16
C THR A 29 -12.84 -25.43 -7.05
N ARG A 30 -13.81 -24.53 -7.23
CA ARG A 30 -13.67 -23.13 -6.84
C ARG A 30 -13.44 -23.18 -5.33
N LYS A 31 -12.18 -23.18 -4.91
CA LYS A 31 -11.76 -22.95 -3.52
C LYS A 31 -12.19 -21.54 -3.23
N ARG A 32 -13.46 -21.44 -2.88
CA ARG A 32 -14.01 -20.24 -2.31
C ARG A 32 -13.35 -20.19 -0.93
N PHE A 33 -12.36 -19.33 -0.82
CA PHE A 33 -11.87 -18.82 0.45
C PHE A 33 -13.05 -18.04 1.05
N LEU A 34 -14.08 -18.77 1.49
CA LEU A 34 -15.14 -18.23 2.31
C LEU A 34 -14.48 -17.97 3.67
N PRO A 35 -14.53 -16.73 4.17
CA PRO A 35 -13.90 -16.37 5.42
C PRO A 35 -14.61 -17.14 6.53
N ALA A 36 -13.91 -18.06 7.17
CA ALA A 36 -14.30 -18.45 8.52
C ALA A 36 -14.13 -17.18 9.36
N HIS A 37 -15.23 -16.55 9.78
CA HIS A 37 -15.39 -15.83 11.07
C HIS A 37 -16.77 -15.14 11.16
N CYS A 38 -17.86 -15.90 11.01
CA CYS A 38 -19.18 -15.45 11.50
C CYS A 38 -19.40 -15.88 12.95
N LYS A 39 -18.77 -15.16 13.89
CA LYS A 39 -19.32 -14.94 15.22
C LYS A 39 -19.11 -13.45 15.55
N PRO A 40 -20.13 -12.72 16.05
CA PRO A 40 -19.98 -11.29 16.37
C PRO A 40 -18.83 -11.07 17.37
N LYS A 41 -18.61 -12.03 18.27
CA LYS A 41 -17.50 -12.02 19.24
C LYS A 41 -16.12 -12.14 18.59
N THR A 42 -15.96 -12.96 17.55
CA THR A 42 -14.67 -13.11 16.84
C THR A 42 -14.39 -11.94 15.91
N ALA A 43 -15.43 -11.29 15.40
CA ALA A 43 -15.30 -10.05 14.62
C ALA A 43 -14.83 -8.88 15.50
N ILE A 44 -15.38 -8.72 16.70
CA ILE A 44 -14.95 -7.69 17.67
C ILE A 44 -13.49 -7.90 18.07
N ILE A 45 -13.10 -9.14 18.39
CA ILE A 45 -11.71 -9.46 18.74
C ILE A 45 -10.77 -9.12 17.58
N GLY A 46 -11.14 -9.45 16.34
CA GLY A 46 -10.36 -9.11 15.16
C GLY A 46 -10.19 -7.59 14.96
N ILE A 47 -11.27 -6.82 15.17
CA ILE A 47 -11.23 -5.35 15.06
C ILE A 47 -10.32 -4.75 16.13
N VAL A 48 -10.45 -5.19 17.39
CA VAL A 48 -9.59 -4.71 18.49
C VAL A 48 -8.13 -5.02 18.23
N ILE A 49 -7.81 -6.25 17.80
CA ILE A 49 -6.44 -6.63 17.44
C ILE A 49 -5.92 -5.79 16.27
N SER A 50 -6.73 -5.55 15.24
CA SER A 50 -6.36 -4.70 14.12
C SER A 50 -6.04 -3.27 14.54
N LEU A 51 -6.83 -2.68 15.44
CA LEU A 51 -6.61 -1.32 15.95
C LEU A 51 -5.36 -1.24 16.84
N LEU A 52 -5.11 -2.25 17.68
CA LEU A 52 -3.90 -2.33 18.50
C LEU A 52 -2.66 -2.47 17.63
N ILE A 53 -2.67 -3.35 16.63
CA ILE A 53 -1.55 -3.51 15.69
C ILE A 53 -1.35 -2.24 14.88
N PHE A 54 -2.41 -1.63 14.35
CA PHE A 54 -2.30 -0.39 13.58
C PHE A 54 -1.77 0.76 14.44
N GLY A 55 -2.22 0.90 15.68
CA GLY A 55 -1.70 1.87 16.63
C GLY A 55 -0.23 1.64 16.96
N LEU A 56 0.18 0.39 17.19
CA LEU A 56 1.60 0.04 17.38
C LEU A 56 2.42 0.36 16.13
N VAL A 57 1.95 -0.01 14.94
CA VAL A 57 2.62 0.27 13.66
C VAL A 57 2.73 1.77 13.42
N LEU A 58 1.68 2.55 13.66
CA LEU A 58 1.73 4.02 13.56
C LEU A 58 2.63 4.65 14.62
N PHE A 59 2.67 4.09 15.82
CA PHE A 59 3.56 4.56 16.89
C PHE A 59 5.02 4.26 16.56
N PHE A 60 5.32 3.05 16.09
CA PHE A 60 6.66 2.66 15.64
C PHE A 60 7.07 3.41 14.36
N LEU A 61 6.20 3.58 13.36
CA LEU A 61 6.53 4.41 12.18
C LEU A 61 6.61 5.90 12.52
N GLY A 62 5.73 6.40 13.38
CA GLY A 62 5.68 7.81 13.78
C GLY A 62 6.82 8.23 14.69
N THR A 63 7.42 7.30 15.44
CA THR A 63 8.65 7.53 16.22
C THR A 63 9.92 7.39 15.37
N LEU A 64 9.86 6.68 14.25
CA LEU A 64 10.97 6.55 13.30
C LEU A 64 11.02 7.68 12.26
N VAL A 65 9.92 8.41 12.08
CA VAL A 65 9.89 9.63 11.26
C VAL A 65 10.17 10.82 12.17
N PRO A 66 11.40 11.35 12.22
CA PRO A 66 11.55 12.73 12.67
C PRO A 66 10.63 13.57 11.77
N LEU A 67 9.81 14.44 12.37
CA LEU A 67 8.98 15.43 11.67
C LEU A 67 9.86 16.51 11.02
N ASN A 68 10.83 16.09 10.22
CA ASN A 68 11.77 16.95 9.54
C ASN A 68 11.84 16.48 8.09
N HIS A 69 10.73 16.73 7.40
CA HIS A 69 10.68 16.67 5.95
C HIS A 69 11.70 17.70 5.43
N GLN A 70 12.70 17.21 4.70
CA GLN A 70 13.73 17.99 4.03
C GLN A 70 14.93 18.39 4.90
N GLN A 71 15.75 17.39 5.23
CA GLN A 71 17.16 17.64 5.50
C GLN A 71 17.95 16.95 4.37
N ASP A 72 18.10 17.63 3.23
CA ASP A 72 19.37 17.52 2.52
C ASP A 72 20.42 17.76 3.60
N ALA A 73 21.32 16.80 3.83
CA ALA A 73 22.21 16.80 5.00
C ALA A 73 23.20 17.97 4.93
N ILE A 74 22.74 19.18 5.26
CA ILE A 74 23.56 20.33 5.50
C ILE A 74 24.07 20.21 6.92
N ASP A 75 25.38 20.11 7.06
CA ASP A 75 26.06 20.22 8.33
C ASP A 75 26.05 21.69 8.74
N CYS A 76 25.15 22.04 9.65
CA CYS A 76 25.09 23.39 10.23
C CYS A 76 25.99 23.46 11.47
N PRO A 77 26.54 24.64 11.79
CA PRO A 77 27.27 24.82 13.04
C PRO A 77 26.42 24.46 14.27
N PRO A 78 27.04 24.13 15.41
CA PRO A 78 26.31 23.80 16.63
C PRO A 78 25.39 24.95 17.05
N ASP A 79 24.16 24.61 17.48
CA ASP A 79 23.09 25.53 17.88
C ASP A 79 22.46 26.36 16.74
N TRP A 80 22.61 25.93 15.48
CA TRP A 80 21.94 26.53 14.32
C TRP A 80 20.76 25.66 13.87
N ILE A 81 19.71 26.33 13.39
CA ILE A 81 18.50 25.69 12.88
C ILE A 81 18.68 25.49 11.38
N ALA A 82 18.65 24.24 10.94
CA ALA A 82 18.64 23.91 9.52
C ALA A 82 17.21 23.94 8.97
N HIS A 83 17.01 24.64 7.86
CA HIS A 83 15.73 24.67 7.17
C HIS A 83 15.93 24.93 5.68
N GLN A 84 15.36 24.06 4.84
CA GLN A 84 15.38 24.20 3.37
C GLN A 84 16.78 24.45 2.78
N GLY A 85 17.79 23.73 3.25
CA GLY A 85 19.17 23.87 2.74
C GLY A 85 19.94 25.09 3.27
N HIS A 86 19.37 25.83 4.22
CA HIS A 86 20.00 26.98 4.88
C HIS A 86 20.16 26.75 6.39
N CYS A 87 21.16 27.40 6.98
CA CYS A 87 21.38 27.41 8.42
C CYS A 87 21.03 28.79 8.99
N TYR A 88 20.23 28.80 10.06
CA TYR A 88 19.76 30.02 10.70
C TYR A 88 20.20 30.06 12.17
N ASN A 89 20.68 31.22 12.61
CA ASN A 89 20.95 31.50 14.02
C ASN A 89 20.00 32.59 14.51
N LEU A 90 19.29 32.31 15.61
CA LEU A 90 18.42 33.28 16.27
C LEU A 90 19.16 33.86 17.47
N SER A 91 19.49 35.16 17.38
CA SER A 91 20.08 35.89 18.51
C SER A 91 19.11 35.89 19.69
N LYS A 92 19.61 35.57 20.89
CA LYS A 92 18.85 35.68 22.14
C LYS A 92 18.73 37.14 22.62
N GLU A 93 19.64 37.99 22.17
CA GLU A 93 19.67 39.41 22.49
C GLU A 93 18.91 40.22 21.44
N GLU A 94 18.08 41.15 21.90
CA GLU A 94 17.45 42.15 21.04
C GLU A 94 18.45 43.27 20.74
N LYS A 95 18.64 43.57 19.46
CA LYS A 95 19.53 44.62 18.97
C LYS A 95 18.85 45.37 17.84
N ASN A 96 19.27 46.60 17.59
CA ASN A 96 18.80 47.31 16.40
C ASN A 96 19.27 46.60 15.12
N TRP A 97 18.70 46.97 13.97
CA TRP A 97 18.96 46.29 12.71
C TRP A 97 20.45 46.25 12.33
N LYS A 98 21.15 47.38 12.52
CA LYS A 98 22.56 47.51 12.14
C LYS A 98 23.48 46.70 13.05
N GLU A 99 23.21 46.70 14.34
CA GLU A 99 23.92 45.86 15.31
C GLU A 99 23.67 44.37 15.06
N SER A 100 22.43 43.99 14.77
CA SER A 100 22.07 42.61 14.43
C SER A 100 22.81 42.13 13.18
N GLN A 101 22.89 42.99 12.15
CA GLN A 101 23.68 42.70 10.95
C GLN A 101 25.16 42.49 11.27
N ASN A 102 25.76 43.35 12.10
CA ASN A 102 27.16 43.20 12.52
C ASN A 102 27.39 41.90 13.30
N VAL A 103 26.45 41.48 14.15
CA VAL A 103 26.51 40.19 14.84
C VAL A 103 26.49 39.04 13.83
N CYS A 104 25.56 39.03 12.88
CA CYS A 104 25.55 38.01 11.82
C CYS A 104 26.89 37.96 11.07
N ILE A 105 27.46 39.12 10.71
CA ILE A 105 28.76 39.20 10.02
C ILE A 105 29.89 38.63 10.88
N SER A 106 29.89 38.88 12.19
CA SER A 106 30.90 38.29 13.11
C SER A 106 30.83 36.76 13.17
N HIS A 107 29.67 36.17 12.86
CA HIS A 107 29.45 34.74 12.71
C HIS A 107 29.63 34.24 11.27
N THR A 108 30.23 35.05 10.38
CA THR A 108 30.40 34.74 8.93
C THR A 108 29.06 34.47 8.23
N ALA A 109 28.01 35.16 8.65
CA ALA A 109 26.66 35.01 8.15
C ALA A 109 26.05 36.36 7.75
N SER A 110 24.87 36.31 7.13
CA SER A 110 24.09 37.49 6.76
C SER A 110 22.76 37.51 7.51
N LEU A 111 22.20 38.71 7.68
CA LEU A 111 20.84 38.85 8.20
C LEU A 111 19.86 38.07 7.31
N ALA A 112 18.96 37.29 7.93
CA ALA A 112 18.05 36.44 7.20
C ALA A 112 17.11 37.25 6.29
N LYS A 113 16.92 36.75 5.07
CA LYS A 113 15.98 37.30 4.10
C LYS A 113 14.92 36.24 3.80
N ILE A 114 13.66 36.67 3.77
CA ILE A 114 12.55 35.84 3.30
C ILE A 114 12.50 35.98 1.77
N THR A 115 12.51 34.84 1.08
CA THR A 115 12.45 34.75 -0.38
C THR A 115 11.25 33.95 -0.82
#